data_AF-A0A2G9T6Y8-F1
#
_entry.id   AF-A0A2G9T6Y8-F1
#
_cell.length_a   1.000
_cell.length_b   1.000
_cell.length_c   1.000
_cell.angle_alpha   90.00
_cell.angle_beta   90.00
_cell.angle_gamma   90.00
#
_symmetry.space_group_name_H-M   'P 1'
#
loop_
_entity.id
_entity.type
_entity.pdbx_description
1 polymer ?
#
loop_
_entity_poly.entity_id
_entity_poly.type
_entity_poly.pdbx_seq_one_letter_code
_entity_poly.pdbx_strand_id
1 'polypeptide(L)'
;MRGAPNHQPSHDTPNDRELEKLRTFSQEIPDRSEFAKAHNPPALPPHLLQVILNKDTPVQCDPNVLPEPNHVMLNHLYALSIKDGVMVLSATHRYRKKYVTTLLYKPI
;
A
#
# COMPACT_ATOMS: atom_id res chain seq x y z
N MET A 1 2.14 -2.89 -51.89
CA MET A 1 1.12 -2.56 -50.88
C MET A 1 1.85 -2.35 -49.56
N ARG A 2 1.96 -1.09 -49.06
CA ARG A 2 2.61 -0.80 -47.76
C ARG A 2 1.59 -1.04 -46.66
N GLY A 3 1.92 -1.89 -45.69
CA GLY A 3 1.11 -2.11 -44.50
C GLY A 3 1.04 -0.84 -43.65
N ALA A 4 -0.15 -0.53 -43.14
CA ALA A 4 -0.35 0.57 -42.19
C ALA A 4 0.38 0.27 -40.87
N PRO A 5 0.97 1.28 -40.19
CA PRO A 5 1.51 1.08 -38.86
C PRO A 5 0.36 0.76 -37.91
N ASN A 6 0.45 -0.39 -37.25
CA ASN A 6 -0.48 -0.81 -36.22
C ASN A 6 -0.31 0.12 -35.00
N HIS A 7 -1.14 1.15 -34.90
CA HIS A 7 -1.17 2.02 -33.75
C HIS A 7 -1.85 1.24 -32.62
N GLN A 8 -1.06 0.53 -31.81
CA GLN A 8 -1.56 0.03 -30.54
C GLN A 8 -2.06 1.26 -29.74
N PRO A 9 -3.34 1.32 -29.37
CA PRO A 9 -3.81 2.38 -28.49
C PRO A 9 -2.97 2.31 -27.21
N SER A 10 -2.33 3.42 -26.85
CA SER A 10 -1.55 3.53 -25.61
C SER A 10 -2.42 3.07 -24.44
N HIS A 11 -1.96 2.04 -23.74
CA HIS A 11 -2.64 1.44 -22.60
C HIS A 11 -2.49 2.31 -21.34
N ASP A 12 -2.46 3.63 -21.50
CA ASP A 12 -2.46 4.58 -20.40
C ASP A 12 -3.91 4.69 -19.90
N THR A 13 -4.30 3.67 -19.14
CA THR A 13 -5.40 3.85 -18.19
C THR A 13 -4.94 4.97 -17.26
N PRO A 14 -5.74 6.03 -17.05
CA PRO A 14 -5.34 7.10 -16.17
C PRO A 14 -4.91 6.48 -14.85
N ASN A 15 -3.71 6.79 -14.39
CA ASN A 15 -3.26 6.27 -13.10
C ASN A 15 -4.12 6.89 -11.98
N ASP A 16 -4.15 6.29 -10.79
CA ASP A 16 -5.00 6.76 -9.69
C ASP A 16 -4.79 8.24 -9.36
N ARG A 17 -3.58 8.77 -9.58
CA ARG A 17 -3.24 10.19 -9.41
C ARG A 17 -3.87 11.09 -10.47
N GLU A 18 -4.10 10.59 -11.69
CA GLU A 18 -4.85 11.29 -12.74
C GLU A 18 -6.37 11.20 -12.51
N LEU A 19 -6.86 10.10 -11.95
CA LEU A 19 -8.26 9.96 -11.50
C LEU A 19 -8.56 10.84 -10.27
N GLU A 20 -7.62 10.96 -9.33
CA GLU A 20 -7.73 11.86 -8.16
C GLU A 20 -7.81 13.33 -8.59
N LYS A 21 -7.08 13.73 -9.63
CA LYS A 21 -7.21 15.10 -10.19
C LYS A 21 -8.61 15.42 -10.71
N LEU A 22 -9.42 14.39 -11.00
CA LEU A 22 -10.81 14.55 -11.45
C LEU A 22 -11.82 14.51 -10.29
N ARG A 23 -11.42 14.09 -9.08
CA ARG A 23 -12.30 14.03 -7.91
C ARG A 23 -11.90 15.11 -6.91
N THR A 24 -12.75 16.13 -6.76
CA THR A 24 -12.61 17.13 -5.72
C THR A 24 -12.74 16.46 -4.35
N PHE A 25 -11.80 16.72 -3.43
CA PHE A 25 -11.97 16.33 -2.03
C PHE A 25 -13.27 16.96 -1.48
N SER A 26 -14.17 16.14 -0.94
CA SER A 26 -15.46 16.55 -0.38
C SER A 26 -15.65 15.97 1.02
N GLN A 27 -16.52 16.59 1.82
CA GLN A 27 -16.96 16.08 3.11
C GLN A 27 -18.29 15.30 3.04
N GLU A 28 -18.98 15.38 1.90
CA GLU A 28 -20.25 14.66 1.71
C GLU A 28 -19.99 13.23 1.25
N ILE A 29 -20.77 12.29 1.80
CA ILE A 29 -20.75 10.89 1.37
C ILE A 29 -21.34 10.85 -0.04
N PRO A 30 -20.60 10.35 -1.05
CA PRO A 30 -21.09 10.30 -2.43
C PRO A 30 -22.27 9.34 -2.56
N ASP A 31 -23.17 9.61 -3.50
CA ASP A 31 -24.34 8.75 -3.71
C ASP A 31 -23.90 7.40 -4.29
N ARG A 32 -24.49 6.31 -3.79
CA ARG A 32 -24.20 4.95 -4.25
C ARG A 32 -24.45 4.78 -5.75
N SER A 33 -25.40 5.54 -6.31
CA SER A 33 -25.71 5.52 -7.75
C SER A 33 -24.51 5.90 -8.62
N GLU A 34 -23.60 6.74 -8.13
CA GLU A 34 -22.37 7.18 -8.82
C GLU A 34 -21.41 6.00 -9.09
N PHE A 35 -21.50 4.93 -8.29
CA PHE A 35 -20.63 3.76 -8.38
C PHE A 35 -21.32 2.55 -9.03
N ALA A 36 -22.56 2.70 -9.53
CA ALA A 36 -23.29 1.59 -10.14
C ALA A 36 -22.58 0.94 -11.35
N LYS A 37 -21.66 1.68 -11.99
CA LYS A 37 -20.82 1.23 -13.10
C LYS A 37 -19.35 1.01 -12.71
N ALA A 38 -19.02 1.08 -11.41
CA ALA A 38 -17.65 0.87 -10.96
C ALA A 38 -17.22 -0.57 -11.23
N HIS A 39 -15.98 -0.74 -11.69
CA HIS A 39 -15.38 -2.05 -11.83
C HIS A 39 -15.11 -2.67 -10.45
N ASN A 40 -14.93 -3.99 -10.42
CA ASN A 40 -14.53 -4.67 -9.20
C ASN A 40 -13.20 -4.11 -8.67
N PRO A 41 -13.02 -4.07 -7.34
CA PRO A 41 -11.75 -3.69 -6.75
C PRO A 41 -10.60 -4.55 -7.29
N PRO A 42 -9.40 -3.98 -7.47
CA PRO A 42 -8.25 -4.76 -7.86
C PRO A 42 -7.95 -5.83 -6.81
N ALA A 43 -7.41 -6.97 -7.26
CA ALA A 43 -6.94 -8.02 -6.36
C ALA A 43 -5.76 -7.51 -5.52
N LEU A 44 -5.66 -7.99 -4.28
CA LEU A 44 -4.57 -7.61 -3.37
C LEU A 44 -3.22 -8.07 -3.94
N PRO A 45 -2.25 -7.15 -4.12
CA PRO A 45 -0.91 -7.54 -4.53
C PRO A 45 -0.27 -8.45 -3.46
N PRO A 46 0.29 -9.62 -3.83
CA PRO A 46 0.84 -10.57 -2.85
C PRO A 46 2.01 -10.02 -2.04
N HIS A 47 2.69 -8.98 -2.54
CA HIS A 47 3.76 -8.28 -1.83
C HIS A 47 3.31 -7.66 -0.51
N LEU A 48 2.04 -7.22 -0.42
CA LEU A 48 1.49 -6.62 0.81
C LEU A 48 1.17 -7.66 1.90
N LEU A 49 1.24 -8.95 1.57
CA LEU A 49 1.09 -10.04 2.55
C LEU A 49 2.42 -10.39 3.23
N GLN A 50 3.56 -9.89 2.74
CA GLN A 50 4.87 -10.19 3.29
C GLN A 50 5.22 -9.25 4.44
N VAL A 51 4.75 -9.58 5.65
CA VAL A 51 5.02 -8.77 6.85
C VAL A 51 6.44 -9.02 7.36
N ILE A 52 7.33 -8.03 7.24
CA ILE A 52 8.74 -8.16 7.67
C ILE A 52 8.91 -8.37 9.17
N LEU A 53 7.95 -7.91 9.99
CA LEU A 53 7.94 -8.11 11.44
C LEU A 53 7.60 -9.55 11.84
N ASN A 54 6.99 -10.32 10.95
CA ASN A 54 6.65 -11.73 11.20
C ASN A 54 7.76 -12.68 10.71
N LYS A 55 8.89 -12.15 10.21
CA LYS A 55 10.01 -12.97 9.75
C LYS A 55 10.92 -13.29 10.93
N ASP A 56 11.36 -14.54 11.00
CA ASP A 56 12.36 -14.96 11.97
C ASP A 56 13.67 -14.19 11.75
N THR A 57 14.19 -13.62 12.82
CA THR A 57 15.51 -12.96 12.82
C THR A 57 16.52 -13.93 13.46
N PRO A 58 17.68 -14.19 12.84
CA PRO A 58 18.69 -15.06 13.41
C PRO A 58 19.10 -14.58 14.81
N VAL A 59 19.15 -15.49 15.79
CA VAL A 59 19.43 -15.19 17.22
C VAL A 59 20.79 -14.49 17.43
N GLN A 60 21.70 -14.60 16.47
CA GLN A 60 23.04 -14.01 16.53
C GLN A 60 23.09 -12.53 16.07
N CYS A 61 21.99 -11.98 15.56
CA CYS A 61 21.91 -10.58 15.12
C CYS A 61 21.26 -9.68 16.18
N ASP A 62 21.51 -8.37 16.10
CA ASP A 62 20.81 -7.37 16.91
C ASP A 62 19.29 -7.51 16.68
N PRO A 63 18.47 -7.61 17.75
CA PRO A 63 17.03 -7.83 17.65
C PRO A 63 16.28 -6.70 16.92
N ASN A 64 16.89 -5.53 16.75
CA ASN A 64 16.31 -4.40 16.03
C ASN A 64 16.62 -4.42 14.53
N VAL A 65 17.44 -5.35 14.05
CA VAL A 65 17.80 -5.46 12.63
C VAL A 65 16.75 -6.29 11.89
N LEU A 66 16.09 -5.64 10.93
CA LEU A 66 15.11 -6.28 10.05
C LEU A 66 15.72 -6.54 8.67
N PRO A 67 15.21 -7.57 7.93
CA PRO A 67 15.60 -7.78 6.55
C PRO A 67 15.22 -6.60 5.66
N GLU A 68 15.91 -6.44 4.53
CA GLU A 68 15.59 -5.38 3.57
C GLU A 68 14.15 -5.53 3.05
N PRO A 69 13.30 -4.49 3.17
CA PRO A 69 11.92 -4.55 2.71
C PRO A 69 11.84 -4.43 1.19
N ASN A 70 10.78 -4.98 0.59
CA ASN A 70 10.43 -4.65 -0.78
C ASN A 70 9.97 -3.19 -0.85
N HIS A 71 10.43 -2.41 -1.83
CA HIS A 71 10.06 -1.00 -1.94
C HIS A 71 8.53 -0.78 -2.10
N VAL A 72 7.79 -1.76 -2.62
CA VAL A 72 6.33 -1.67 -2.82
C VAL A 72 5.56 -1.74 -1.50
N MET A 73 6.10 -2.34 -0.44
CA MET A 73 5.42 -2.41 0.86
C MET A 73 5.68 -1.19 1.77
N LEU A 74 6.52 -0.24 1.32
CA LEU A 74 6.82 0.96 2.10
C LEU A 74 5.60 1.86 2.20
N ASN A 75 5.46 2.55 3.34
CA ASN A 75 4.35 3.45 3.66
C ASN A 75 2.97 2.77 3.75
N HIS A 76 2.90 1.43 3.66
CA HIS A 76 1.69 0.69 3.95
C HIS A 76 1.54 0.46 5.46
N LEU A 77 0.31 0.64 5.95
CA LEU A 77 -0.04 0.43 7.35
C LEU A 77 -0.25 -1.07 7.61
N TYR A 78 0.46 -1.60 8.61
CA TYR A 78 0.19 -2.91 9.19
C TYR A 78 -0.33 -2.73 10.62
N ALA A 79 -1.28 -3.57 11.01
CA ALA A 79 -1.88 -3.53 12.35
C ALA A 79 -1.92 -4.94 12.94
N LEU A 80 -1.69 -5.05 14.24
CA LEU A 80 -2.07 -6.24 15.00
C LEU A 80 -3.52 -6.13 15.43
N SER A 81 -4.15 -7.29 15.69
CA SER A 81 -5.44 -7.31 16.38
C SER A 81 -5.34 -6.55 17.69
N ILE A 82 -6.32 -5.69 17.94
CA ILE A 82 -6.44 -4.96 19.20
C ILE A 82 -6.53 -5.98 20.34
N LYS A 83 -5.71 -5.79 21.38
CA LYS A 83 -5.68 -6.65 22.55
C LYS A 83 -5.44 -5.81 23.80
N ASP A 84 -6.12 -6.16 24.89
CA ASP A 84 -5.97 -5.53 26.21
C ASP A 84 -6.15 -4.00 26.18
N GLY A 85 -7.07 -3.50 25.35
CA GLY A 85 -7.36 -2.06 25.21
C GLY A 85 -6.29 -1.26 24.46
N VAL A 86 -5.35 -1.93 23.79
CA VAL A 86 -4.26 -1.29 23.05
C VAL A 86 -4.35 -1.64 21.56
N MET A 87 -4.26 -0.59 20.73
CA MET A 87 -4.04 -0.70 19.31
C MET A 87 -2.54 -0.64 19.00
N VAL A 88 -2.06 -1.56 18.18
CA VAL A 88 -0.66 -1.58 17.71
C VAL A 88 -0.64 -1.38 16.21
N LEU A 89 -0.05 -0.27 15.79
CA LEU A 89 0.11 0.12 14.39
C LEU A 89 1.57 0.11 14.00
N SER A 90 1.87 -0.20 12.75
CA SER A 90 3.23 -0.12 12.23
C SER A 90 3.28 0.27 10.76
N ALA A 91 4.38 0.89 10.37
CA ALA A 91 4.70 1.21 8.99
C ALA A 91 6.21 1.31 8.79
N THR A 92 6.66 0.91 7.60
CA THR A 92 8.06 0.98 7.19
C THR A 92 8.27 2.19 6.29
N HIS A 93 9.15 3.10 6.70
CA HIS A 93 9.49 4.30 5.96
C HIS A 93 10.95 4.29 5.53
N ARG A 94 11.24 4.92 4.39
CA ARG A 94 12.62 5.11 3.91
C ARG A 94 13.16 6.45 4.39
N TYR A 95 14.27 6.42 5.12
CA TYR A 95 15.07 7.60 5.45
C TYR A 95 16.40 7.55 4.68
N ARG A 96 16.54 8.38 3.66
CA ARG A 96 17.67 8.35 2.71
C ARG A 96 17.84 6.96 2.08
N LYS A 97 18.92 6.25 2.42
CA LYS A 97 19.26 4.89 1.95
C LYS A 97 19.00 3.81 3.02
N LYS A 98 18.25 4.14 4.07
CA LYS A 98 17.94 3.24 5.19
C LYS A 98 16.42 3.12 5.33
N TYR A 99 15.99 2.03 5.95
CA TYR A 99 14.58 1.74 6.21
C TYR A 99 14.36 1.69 7.72
N VAL A 100 13.23 2.23 8.17
CA VAL A 100 12.84 2.27 9.58
C VAL A 100 11.42 1.78 9.69
N THR A 101 11.22 0.72 10.46
CA THR A 101 9.89 0.22 10.83
C THR A 101 9.53 0.80 12.19
N THR A 102 8.49 1.62 12.25
CA THR A 102 8.02 2.21 13.51
C THR A 102 6.80 1.45 13.99
N LEU A 103 6.75 1.13 15.30
CA LEU A 103 5.58 0.59 15.97
C LEU A 103 5.01 1.64 16.92
N LEU A 104 3.70 1.87 16.86
CA LEU A 104 2.96 2.75 17.75
C LEU A 104 1.98 1.92 18.58
N TYR A 105 2.19 1.93 19.89
CA TYR A 105 1.25 1.39 20.87
C TYR A 105 0.38 2.55 21.38
N LYS A 106 -0.93 2.48 21.11
CA LYS A 106 -1.88 3.52 21.45
C LYS A 106 -3.07 2.93 22.22
N PRO A 107 -3.37 3.38 23.45
CA PRO A 107 -4.60 3.03 24.15
C PRO A 107 -5.84 3.47 23.37
N ILE A 108 -6.93 2.72 23.50
CA ILE A 108 -8.23 3.04 22.91
C ILE A 108 -9.04 3.94 23.82
#